data_AF-A0AAW1URJ8-F1
#
_entry.id   AF-A0AAW1URJ8-F1
#
_cell.length_a   1.000
_cell.length_b   1.000
_cell.length_c   1.000
_cell.angle_alpha   90.00
_cell.angle_beta   90.00
_cell.angle_gamma   90.00
#
_symmetry.space_group_name_H-M   'P 1'
#
loop_
_entity.id
_entity.type
_entity.pdbx_description
1 polymer ?
#
loop_
_entity_poly.entity_id
_entity_poly.type
_entity_poly.pdbx_seq_one_letter_code
_entity_poly.pdbx_strand_id
1 'polypeptide(L)'
;MGMIPGFSQDFMTKGSEQESMARLKKLMTIMDSMNDGELDNRDGAKLFSKQPGRTVRVAQGAGVTEREVKELISQYTKFAAVVKKMGGIKGLFKGGDMAKNVNPAQMAKLNQQMAKMMDPRVLQQMGGMNGLQNMLRQLQSGAAGGLGGLGNLMNNFGGK
;
A
#
# COMPACT_ATOMS: atom_id res chain seq x y z
N MET A 1 12.68 6.89 2.55
CA MET A 1 12.57 5.55 1.94
C MET A 1 11.22 4.96 2.29
N GLY A 2 10.35 4.78 1.28
CA GLY A 2 8.98 4.30 1.48
C GLY A 2 8.97 2.84 1.92
N MET A 3 8.44 2.58 3.12
CA MET A 3 8.30 1.25 3.68
C MET A 3 7.12 0.54 3.03
N ILE A 4 7.35 -0.62 2.40
CA ILE A 4 6.28 -1.50 1.92
C ILE A 4 5.66 -2.18 3.15
N PRO A 5 4.39 -1.89 3.50
CA PRO A 5 3.73 -2.52 4.63
C PRO A 5 3.67 -4.04 4.42
N GLY A 6 4.10 -4.82 5.40
CA GLY A 6 4.14 -6.29 5.30
C GLY A 6 5.46 -6.88 4.79
N PHE A 7 6.40 -6.04 4.33
CA PHE A 7 7.80 -6.45 4.10
C PHE A 7 8.70 -5.98 5.24
N SER A 8 8.42 -4.81 5.83
CA SER A 8 9.30 -4.15 6.81
C SER A 8 9.30 -4.78 8.21
N GLN A 9 8.21 -5.42 8.65
CA GLN A 9 8.07 -5.82 10.06
C GLN A 9 8.93 -7.05 10.44
N ASP A 10 9.09 -8.01 9.52
CA ASP A 10 9.93 -9.20 9.73
C ASP A 10 11.36 -9.04 9.19
N PHE A 11 11.64 -7.96 8.47
CA PHE A 11 12.86 -7.82 7.66
C PHE A 11 13.71 -6.59 8.03
N MET A 12 13.15 -5.61 8.74
CA MET A 12 13.87 -4.38 9.11
C MET A 12 13.79 -4.08 10.61
N THR A 13 14.08 -5.09 11.44
CA THR A 13 14.53 -4.80 12.81
C THR A 13 15.92 -4.17 12.71
N LYS A 14 16.09 -2.94 13.22
CA LYS A 14 17.38 -2.23 13.17
C LYS A 14 18.49 -3.14 13.74
N GLY A 15 19.49 -3.48 12.92
CA GLY A 15 20.58 -4.40 13.27
C GLY A 15 20.58 -5.76 12.55
N SER A 16 19.55 -6.09 11.76
CA SER A 16 19.46 -7.36 11.00
C SER A 16 19.73 -7.23 9.49
N GLU A 17 20.20 -6.08 9.00
CA GLU A 17 20.29 -5.82 7.55
C GLU A 17 21.07 -6.88 6.76
N GLN A 18 22.16 -7.40 7.31
CA GLN A 18 22.96 -8.43 6.65
C GLN A 18 22.23 -9.79 6.61
N GLU A 19 21.52 -10.15 7.67
CA GLU A 19 20.70 -11.37 7.74
C GLU A 19 19.52 -11.27 6.76
N SER A 20 18.90 -10.11 6.72
CA SER A 20 17.85 -9.74 5.78
C SER A 20 18.34 -9.88 4.33
N MET A 21 19.50 -9.32 3.97
CA MET A 21 20.08 -9.49 2.64
C MET A 21 20.38 -10.97 2.31
N ALA A 22 20.91 -11.74 3.27
CA ALA A 22 21.14 -13.17 3.08
C ALA A 22 19.83 -13.93 2.83
N ARG A 23 18.76 -13.57 3.53
CA ARG A 23 17.42 -14.14 3.33
C ARG A 23 16.86 -13.82 1.94
N LEU A 24 17.00 -12.58 1.45
CA LEU A 24 16.59 -12.24 0.07
C LEU A 24 17.36 -13.04 -0.95
N LYS A 25 18.68 -13.14 -0.78
CA LYS A 25 19.52 -13.93 -1.70
C LYS A 25 19.06 -15.37 -1.75
N LYS A 26 18.75 -15.98 -0.59
CA LYS A 26 18.18 -17.33 -0.53
C LYS A 26 16.84 -17.42 -1.28
N LEU A 27 15.93 -16.46 -1.08
CA LEU A 27 14.64 -16.44 -1.80
C LEU A 27 14.85 -16.33 -3.32
N MET A 28 15.81 -15.52 -3.77
CA MET A 28 16.17 -15.40 -5.19
C MET A 28 16.70 -16.73 -5.73
N THR A 29 17.62 -17.39 -5.03
CA THR A 29 18.15 -18.71 -5.43
C THR A 29 17.06 -19.79 -5.52
N ILE A 30 16.05 -19.76 -4.64
CA ILE A 30 14.89 -20.66 -4.74
C ILE A 30 14.06 -20.33 -6.00
N MET A 31 13.85 -19.05 -6.30
CA MET A 31 13.13 -18.61 -7.51
C MET A 31 13.91 -18.92 -8.80
N ASP A 32 15.24 -18.87 -8.79
CA ASP A 32 16.09 -19.26 -9.93
C ASP A 32 15.92 -20.75 -10.31
N SER A 33 15.48 -21.58 -9.37
CA SER A 33 15.17 -23.00 -9.62
C SER A 33 13.75 -23.22 -10.16
N MET A 34 12.90 -22.19 -10.19
CA MET A 34 11.57 -22.25 -10.81
C MET A 34 11.66 -22.10 -12.33
N ASN A 35 10.68 -22.64 -13.05
CA ASN A 35 10.56 -22.37 -14.50
C ASN A 35 9.66 -21.16 -14.78
N ASP A 36 9.73 -20.62 -15.99
CA ASP A 36 8.93 -19.46 -16.42
C ASP A 36 7.42 -19.69 -16.18
N GLY A 37 6.92 -20.90 -16.46
CA GLY A 37 5.52 -21.27 -16.22
C GLY A 37 5.10 -21.30 -14.75
N GLU A 38 6.05 -21.41 -13.82
CA GLU A 38 5.83 -21.28 -12.37
C GLU A 38 5.89 -19.81 -11.93
N LEU A 39 6.84 -19.04 -12.48
CA LEU A 39 7.07 -17.63 -12.15
C LEU A 39 5.97 -16.71 -12.70
N ASP A 40 5.52 -16.94 -13.92
CA ASP A 40 4.50 -16.13 -14.61
C ASP A 40 3.07 -16.58 -14.29
N ASN A 41 2.91 -17.62 -13.47
CA ASN A 41 1.60 -18.12 -13.13
C ASN A 41 0.85 -17.17 -12.19
N ARG A 42 -0.31 -16.69 -12.65
CA ARG A 42 -1.18 -15.82 -11.86
C ARG A 42 -1.58 -16.41 -10.50
N ASP A 43 -1.69 -17.73 -10.42
CA ASP A 43 -1.97 -18.49 -9.19
C ASP A 43 -0.80 -19.44 -8.85
N GLY A 44 0.45 -18.95 -8.88
CA GLY A 44 1.65 -19.76 -8.61
C GLY A 44 1.54 -20.61 -7.33
N ALA A 45 1.04 -20.05 -6.22
CA ALA A 45 0.83 -20.81 -4.98
C ALA A 45 -0.09 -22.04 -5.15
N LYS A 46 -1.12 -21.93 -5.99
CA LYS A 46 -2.05 -23.03 -6.30
C LYS A 46 -1.39 -24.10 -7.18
N LEU A 47 -0.50 -23.70 -8.08
CA LEU A 47 0.27 -24.62 -8.93
C LEU A 47 1.15 -25.55 -8.08
N PHE A 48 1.90 -24.99 -7.13
CA PHE A 48 2.73 -25.77 -6.19
C PHE A 48 1.90 -26.66 -5.27
N SER A 49 0.68 -26.25 -4.92
CA SER A 49 -0.24 -27.06 -4.09
C SER A 49 -0.83 -28.25 -4.86
N LYS A 50 -1.12 -28.09 -6.16
CA LYS A 50 -1.69 -29.14 -7.02
C LYS A 50 -0.65 -30.15 -7.49
N GLN A 51 0.60 -29.72 -7.65
CA GLN A 51 1.69 -30.52 -8.20
C GLN A 51 2.88 -30.52 -7.23
N PRO A 52 2.81 -31.30 -6.13
CA PRO A 52 3.83 -31.29 -5.08
C PRO A 52 5.23 -31.68 -5.57
N GLY A 53 5.33 -32.43 -6.69
CA GLY A 53 6.62 -32.73 -7.34
C GLY A 53 7.42 -31.48 -7.74
N ARG A 54 6.75 -30.33 -7.98
CA ARG A 54 7.44 -29.06 -8.23
C ARG A 54 8.21 -28.57 -7.01
N THR A 55 7.64 -28.72 -5.81
CA THR A 55 8.31 -28.37 -4.56
C THR A 55 9.59 -29.18 -4.38
N VAL A 56 9.52 -30.49 -4.65
CA VAL A 56 10.69 -31.39 -4.55
C VAL A 56 11.77 -30.97 -5.54
N ARG A 57 11.41 -30.76 -6.82
CA ARG A 57 12.34 -30.32 -7.86
C ARG A 57 13.03 -29.00 -7.51
N VAL A 58 12.26 -28.00 -7.08
CA VAL A 58 12.78 -26.67 -6.72
C VAL A 58 13.68 -26.75 -5.49
N ALA A 59 13.30 -27.53 -4.48
CA ALA A 59 14.11 -27.74 -3.29
C ALA A 59 15.47 -28.36 -3.62
N GLN A 60 15.47 -29.40 -4.46
CA GLN A 60 16.70 -30.06 -4.93
C GLN A 60 17.57 -29.12 -5.78
N GLY A 61 16.98 -28.38 -6.71
CA GLY A 61 17.70 -27.45 -7.59
C GLY A 61 18.35 -26.29 -6.83
N ALA A 62 17.69 -25.78 -5.78
CA ALA A 62 18.19 -24.66 -5.00
C ALA A 62 19.06 -25.09 -3.79
N GLY A 63 19.19 -26.40 -3.53
CA GLY A 63 19.93 -26.90 -2.36
C GLY A 63 19.27 -26.54 -1.03
N VAL A 64 17.93 -26.51 -0.97
CA VAL A 64 17.14 -26.16 0.21
C VAL A 64 16.18 -27.28 0.59
N THR A 65 15.53 -27.15 1.75
CA THR A 65 14.48 -28.07 2.16
C THR A 65 13.15 -27.74 1.48
N GLU A 66 12.27 -28.74 1.31
CA GLU A 66 10.90 -28.50 0.82
C GLU A 66 10.11 -27.52 1.69
N ARG A 67 10.44 -27.47 2.99
CA ARG A 67 9.84 -26.53 3.94
C ARG A 67 10.17 -25.09 3.57
N GLU A 68 11.41 -24.78 3.23
CA GLU A 68 11.83 -23.44 2.81
C GLU A 68 11.11 -22.99 1.53
N VAL A 69 10.90 -23.92 0.59
CA VAL A 69 10.11 -23.63 -0.63
C VAL A 69 8.65 -23.32 -0.25
N LYS A 70 8.02 -24.11 0.64
CA LYS A 70 6.66 -23.84 1.12
C LYS A 70 6.55 -22.52 1.88
N GLU A 71 7.58 -22.15 2.64
CA GLU A 71 7.66 -20.87 3.34
C GLU A 71 7.75 -19.70 2.35
N LEU A 72 8.53 -19.81 1.27
CA LEU A 72 8.56 -18.83 0.19
C LEU A 72 7.17 -18.66 -0.45
N ILE A 73 6.49 -19.75 -0.79
CA ILE A 73 5.15 -19.70 -1.40
C ILE A 73 4.12 -19.06 -0.45
N SER A 74 4.23 -19.33 0.86
CA SER A 74 3.39 -18.69 1.87
C SER A 74 3.65 -17.18 1.98
N GLN A 75 4.92 -16.77 2.00
CA GLN A 75 5.33 -15.36 2.00
C GLN A 75 4.85 -14.64 0.73
N TYR A 76 5.00 -15.25 -0.44
CA TYR A 76 4.46 -14.76 -1.70
C TYR A 76 2.95 -14.53 -1.62
N THR A 77 2.18 -15.46 -1.07
CA THR A 77 0.72 -15.33 -0.97
C THR A 77 0.31 -14.13 -0.11
N LYS A 78 1.02 -13.90 1.00
CA LYS A 78 0.82 -12.71 1.86
C LYS A 78 1.17 -11.43 1.10
N PHE A 79 2.30 -11.43 0.39
CA PHE A 79 2.76 -10.28 -0.38
C PHE A 79 1.80 -9.96 -1.55
N ALA A 80 1.32 -10.96 -2.28
CA ALA A 80 0.33 -10.81 -3.34
C ALA A 80 -0.97 -10.18 -2.80
N ALA A 81 -1.40 -10.55 -1.60
CA ALA A 81 -2.57 -9.92 -0.96
C ALA A 81 -2.33 -8.44 -0.63
N VAL A 82 -1.13 -8.09 -0.17
CA VAL A 82 -0.72 -6.69 0.05
C VAL A 82 -0.66 -5.94 -1.28
N VAL A 83 0.01 -6.47 -2.30
CA VAL A 83 0.11 -5.85 -3.63
C VAL A 83 -1.26 -5.70 -4.27
N LYS A 84 -2.18 -6.65 -4.08
CA LYS A 84 -3.57 -6.52 -4.55
C LYS A 84 -4.31 -5.40 -3.83
N LYS A 85 -4.15 -5.27 -2.50
CA LYS A 85 -4.72 -4.16 -1.72
C LYS A 85 -4.08 -2.81 -2.12
N MET A 86 -2.77 -2.76 -2.31
CA MET A 86 -2.02 -1.55 -2.65
C MET A 86 -2.16 -1.17 -4.14
N GLY A 87 -2.38 -2.15 -5.02
CA GLY A 87 -2.71 -1.98 -6.43
C GLY A 87 -4.14 -1.49 -6.64
N GLY A 88 -5.09 -1.91 -5.79
CA GLY A 88 -6.41 -1.27 -5.68
C GLY A 88 -6.32 0.19 -5.19
N ILE A 89 -5.30 0.48 -4.40
CA ILE A 89 -4.97 1.83 -3.91
C ILE A 89 -4.25 2.69 -4.97
N LYS A 90 -3.58 2.11 -5.98
CA LYS A 90 -2.98 2.88 -7.08
C LYS A 90 -4.01 3.66 -7.91
N GLY A 91 -5.28 3.24 -7.93
CA GLY A 91 -6.38 4.05 -8.47
C GLY A 91 -6.75 5.27 -7.62
N LEU A 92 -6.41 5.26 -6.33
CA LEU A 92 -6.64 6.36 -5.39
C LEU A 92 -5.47 7.35 -5.31
N PHE A 93 -4.25 6.96 -5.72
CA PHE A 93 -3.04 7.80 -5.62
C PHE A 93 -2.42 8.19 -6.98
N LYS A 94 -2.96 7.73 -8.12
CA LYS A 94 -2.51 8.18 -9.43
C LYS A 94 -3.16 9.52 -9.78
N GLY A 95 -2.49 10.60 -9.36
CA GLY A 95 -2.65 11.94 -9.92
C GLY A 95 -3.56 12.86 -9.13
N GLY A 96 -2.96 13.72 -8.30
CA GLY A 96 -3.18 15.18 -8.23
C GLY A 96 -4.58 15.78 -8.02
N ASP A 97 -5.65 14.99 -8.00
CA ASP A 97 -7.03 15.47 -8.05
C ASP A 97 -7.91 14.59 -7.14
N MET A 98 -7.54 14.49 -5.85
CA MET A 98 -8.43 13.94 -4.81
C MET A 98 -9.75 14.71 -4.71
N ALA A 99 -9.86 15.88 -5.34
CA ALA A 99 -11.05 16.72 -5.33
C ALA A 99 -12.07 16.39 -6.43
N LYS A 100 -11.70 15.70 -7.52
CA LYS A 100 -12.56 15.61 -8.72
C LYS A 100 -13.26 14.28 -8.96
N ASN A 101 -12.92 13.21 -8.25
CA ASN A 101 -13.52 11.90 -8.51
C ASN A 101 -13.84 11.07 -7.26
N VAL A 102 -14.11 11.74 -6.13
CA VAL A 102 -14.63 11.06 -4.95
C VAL A 102 -16.09 10.69 -5.20
N ASN A 103 -16.31 9.43 -5.54
CA ASN A 103 -17.64 8.83 -5.59
C ASN A 103 -18.31 9.00 -4.21
N PRO A 104 -19.54 9.55 -4.10
CA PRO A 104 -20.21 9.81 -2.83
C PRO A 104 -20.26 8.58 -1.90
N ALA A 105 -20.37 7.37 -2.47
CA ALA A 105 -20.38 6.13 -1.72
C ALA A 105 -19.01 5.79 -1.09
N GLN A 106 -17.92 6.13 -1.77
CA GLN A 106 -16.56 5.96 -1.22
C GLN A 106 -16.26 7.01 -0.16
N MET A 107 -16.74 8.24 -0.33
CA MET A 107 -16.65 9.28 0.70
C MET A 107 -17.43 8.91 1.96
N ALA A 108 -18.63 8.35 1.83
CA ALA A 108 -19.40 7.87 2.98
C ALA A 108 -18.62 6.81 3.77
N LYS A 109 -17.97 5.88 3.06
CA LYS A 109 -17.19 4.80 3.69
C LYS A 109 -15.89 5.30 4.32
N LEU A 110 -15.21 6.25 3.67
CA LEU A 110 -14.03 6.91 4.20
C LEU A 110 -14.38 7.74 5.44
N ASN A 111 -15.49 8.49 5.41
CA ASN A 111 -15.98 9.27 6.54
C ASN A 111 -16.34 8.38 7.73
N GLN A 112 -16.96 7.21 7.49
CA GLN A 112 -17.21 6.22 8.54
C GLN A 112 -15.93 5.63 9.14
N GLN A 113 -14.88 5.42 8.34
CA GLN A 113 -13.59 4.93 8.85
C GLN A 113 -12.83 6.02 9.62
N MET A 114 -12.87 7.26 9.13
CA MET A 114 -12.23 8.40 9.78
C MET A 114 -12.91 8.73 11.12
N ALA A 115 -14.24 8.67 11.18
CA ALA A 115 -15.00 8.81 12.43
C ALA A 115 -14.65 7.75 13.49
N LYS A 116 -14.21 6.56 13.07
CA LYS A 116 -13.77 5.50 13.98
C LYS A 116 -12.33 5.66 14.49
N MET A 117 -11.51 6.42 13.76
CA MET A 117 -10.11 6.68 14.13
C MET A 117 -9.94 8.03 14.86
N MET A 118 -10.90 8.94 14.77
CA MET A 118 -10.93 10.14 15.60
C MET A 118 -11.43 9.79 17.00
N ASP A 119 -10.68 10.22 18.01
CA ASP A 119 -11.09 10.09 19.41
C ASP A 119 -12.46 10.76 19.61
N PRO A 120 -13.46 10.06 20.18
CA PRO A 120 -14.79 10.61 20.43
C PRO A 120 -14.78 11.96 21.16
N ARG A 121 -13.80 12.19 22.02
CA ARG A 121 -13.67 13.45 22.78
C ARG A 121 -13.28 14.62 21.89
N VAL A 122 -12.37 14.38 20.93
CA VAL A 122 -11.96 15.38 19.93
C VAL A 122 -13.12 15.66 18.98
N LEU A 123 -13.88 14.64 18.57
CA LEU A 123 -15.07 14.80 17.74
C LEU A 123 -16.13 15.65 18.45
N GLN A 124 -16.35 15.44 19.74
CA GLN A 124 -17.29 16.23 20.54
C GLN A 124 -16.81 17.66 20.72
N GLN A 125 -15.50 17.86 20.94
CA GLN A 125 -14.87 19.16 21.07
C GLN A 125 -14.87 19.96 19.76
N MET A 126 -14.84 19.29 18.60
CA MET A 126 -14.98 19.89 17.26
C MET A 126 -16.43 20.11 16.81
N GLY A 127 -17.43 19.91 17.68
CA GLY A 127 -18.84 20.14 17.33
C GLY A 127 -19.50 18.98 16.54
N GLY A 128 -18.93 17.78 16.63
CA GLY A 128 -19.47 16.57 16.02
C GLY A 128 -19.51 16.62 14.49
N MET A 129 -20.39 15.80 13.91
CA MET A 129 -20.54 15.66 12.46
C MET A 129 -20.98 16.97 11.76
N ASN A 130 -21.66 17.85 12.49
CA ASN A 130 -22.05 19.18 12.01
C ASN A 130 -20.89 20.18 12.02
N GLY A 131 -20.02 20.13 13.04
CA GLY A 131 -18.81 20.95 13.09
C GLY A 131 -17.81 20.58 11.98
N LEU A 132 -17.68 19.28 11.67
CA LEU A 132 -16.92 18.80 10.52
C LEU A 132 -17.49 19.30 9.19
N GLN A 133 -18.82 19.36 9.01
CA GLN A 133 -19.44 19.93 7.81
C GLN A 133 -19.15 21.43 7.64
N ASN A 134 -19.19 22.19 8.73
CA ASN A 134 -18.85 23.62 8.69
C ASN A 134 -17.37 23.84 8.41
N MET A 135 -16.49 23.00 8.98
CA MET A 135 -15.06 23.03 8.69
C MET A 135 -14.77 22.65 7.24
N LEU A 136 -15.46 21.64 6.68
CA LEU A 136 -15.28 21.24 5.29
C LEU A 136 -15.74 22.32 4.32
N ARG A 137 -16.85 23.02 4.62
CA ARG A 137 -17.26 24.22 3.86
C ARG A 137 -16.20 25.32 3.92
N GLN A 138 -15.64 25.57 5.11
CA GLN A 138 -14.62 26.60 5.31
C GLN A 138 -13.28 26.24 4.65
N LEU A 139 -12.92 24.95 4.65
CA LEU A 139 -11.72 24.42 4.01
C LEU A 139 -11.88 24.27 2.50
N GLN A 140 -13.10 24.02 2.00
CA GLN A 140 -13.43 24.10 0.57
C GLN A 140 -13.34 25.54 0.06
N SER A 141 -13.76 26.52 0.86
CA SER A 141 -13.52 27.93 0.56
C SER A 141 -12.05 28.36 0.74
N GLY A 142 -11.27 27.67 1.59
CA GLY A 142 -9.85 27.96 1.83
C GLY A 142 -8.88 27.28 0.86
N ALA A 143 -9.18 26.07 0.41
CA ALA A 143 -8.34 25.29 -0.51
C ALA A 143 -8.49 25.72 -1.98
N ALA A 144 -9.59 26.40 -2.34
CA ALA A 144 -9.68 27.17 -3.58
C ALA A 144 -8.85 28.47 -3.52
N GLY A 145 -8.47 28.94 -2.32
CA GLY A 145 -7.71 30.17 -2.09
C GLY A 145 -6.18 30.02 -2.17
N GLY A 146 -5.65 28.79 -2.09
CA GLY A 146 -4.20 28.52 -2.12
C GLY A 146 -3.53 28.75 -3.48
N LEU A 147 -4.31 28.83 -4.57
CA LEU A 147 -3.86 29.20 -5.91
C LEU A 147 -4.36 30.60 -6.33
N GLY A 148 -5.33 31.18 -5.62
CA GLY A 148 -5.84 32.54 -5.86
C GLY A 148 -5.01 33.65 -5.21
N GLY A 149 -4.26 33.33 -4.15
CA GLY A 149 -3.42 34.32 -3.43
C GLY A 149 -2.28 34.91 -4.27
N LEU A 150 -1.82 34.20 -5.31
CA LEU A 150 -0.77 34.72 -6.21
C LEU A 150 -1.33 35.69 -7.27
N GLY A 151 -2.62 35.56 -7.63
CA GLY A 151 -3.28 36.43 -8.60
C GLY A 151 -3.55 37.85 -8.08
N ASN A 152 -3.91 37.98 -6.80
CA ASN A 152 -4.17 39.29 -6.18
C ASN A 152 -2.90 40.07 -5.81
N LEU A 153 -1.76 39.40 -5.66
CA LEU A 153 -0.47 40.07 -5.41
C LEU A 153 0.09 40.72 -6.69
N MET A 154 -0.15 40.12 -7.87
CA MET A 154 0.32 40.66 -9.14
C MET A 154 -0.53 41.84 -9.65
N ASN A 155 -1.81 41.91 -9.26
CA ASN A 155 -2.71 43.00 -9.66
C ASN A 155 -2.52 44.29 -8.83
N ASN A 156 -1.76 44.24 -7.73
CA ASN A 156 -1.46 45.40 -6.89
C ASN A 156 -0.06 45.99 -7.11
N PHE A 157 0.72 45.41 -8.05
CA PHE A 157 2.07 45.89 -8.41
C PHE A 157 2.18 46.42 -9.85
N GLY A 158 1.10 46.39 -10.63
CA GLY A 158 1.06 46.81 -12.04
C GLY A 158 0.14 48.00 -12.33
N GLY A 159 -0.02 48.91 -11.37
CA GLY A 159 -1.01 50.00 -11.47
C GLY A 159 -0.56 51.31 -10.86
N LYS A 160 0.56 51.85 -11.34
CA LYS A 160 0.78 53.27 -11.67
C LYS A 160 2.20 53.49 -12.20
#